data_AF-A0A0D6ACM8-F1
#
_entry.id   AF-A0A0D6ACM8-F1
#
_cell.length_a   1.000
_cell.length_b   1.000
_cell.length_c   1.000
_cell.angle_alpha   90.00
_cell.angle_beta   90.00
_cell.angle_gamma   90.00
#
_symmetry.space_group_name_H-M   'P 1'
#
loop_
_entity.id
_entity.type
_entity.pdbx_description
1 polymer ?
#
loop_
_entity_poly.entity_id
_entity_poly.type
_entity_poly.pdbx_seq_one_letter_code
_entity_poly.pdbx_strand_id
1 'polypeptide(L)' 'MPHKTFKVEEFTNLLAKYLSLNEDQKEWLNNGVSANVLVAGKLWRKGKVRLCVDFIPDEAESPLDEFRK' A
#
# COMPACT_ATOMS: atom_id res chain seq x y z
N MET A 1 -29.13 1.39 -1.22
CA MET A 1 -28.12 2.48 -1.14
C MET A 1 -27.08 2.19 -2.20
N PRO A 2 -26.71 3.13 -3.09
CA PRO A 2 -25.66 2.89 -4.06
C PRO A 2 -24.32 2.71 -3.31
N HIS A 3 -23.72 1.53 -3.41
CA HIS A 3 -22.39 1.30 -2.87
C HIS A 3 -21.40 2.16 -3.65
N LYS A 4 -20.75 3.11 -2.98
CA LYS A 4 -19.64 3.88 -3.56
C LYS A 4 -18.39 3.01 -3.50
N THR A 5 -18.06 2.38 -4.61
CA THR A 5 -16.74 1.76 -4.82
C THR A 5 -15.75 2.83 -5.25
N PHE A 6 -14.48 2.67 -4.89
CA PHE A 6 -13.39 3.54 -5.32
C PHE A 6 -12.19 2.68 -5.71
N LYS A 7 -11.36 3.20 -6.61
CA LYS A 7 -10.08 2.55 -6.96
C LYS A 7 -9.09 2.78 -5.83
N VAL A 8 -8.20 1.81 -5.60
CA VAL A 8 -7.12 1.94 -4.61
C VAL A 8 -6.27 3.19 -4.88
N GLU A 9 -6.04 3.54 -6.15
CA GLU A 9 -5.37 4.77 -6.56
C GLU A 9 -6.09 6.05 -6.10
N GLU A 10 -7.42 6.08 -6.13
CA GLU A 10 -8.21 7.23 -5.65
C GLU A 10 -8.07 7.37 -4.13
N PHE A 11 -8.04 6.24 -3.42
CA PHE A 11 -7.85 6.19 -1.98
C PHE A 11 -6.44 6.61 -1.55
N THR A 12 -5.40 6.11 -2.19
CA THR A 12 -4.01 6.47 -1.86
C THR A 12 -3.74 7.94 -2.13
N ASN A 13 -4.28 8.50 -3.22
CA ASN A 13 -4.20 9.93 -3.51
C ASN A 13 -4.98 10.79 -2.49
N LEU A 14 -6.17 10.34 -2.07
CA LEU A 14 -6.94 11.00 -1.01
C LEU A 14 -6.21 10.95 0.33
N LEU A 15 -5.61 9.81 0.68
CA LEU A 15 -4.85 9.64 1.92
C LEU A 15 -3.62 10.53 1.94
N ALA A 16 -2.85 10.59 0.84
CA ALA A 16 -1.71 11.49 0.72
C ALA A 16 -2.12 12.96 0.88
N LYS A 17 -3.28 13.34 0.30
CA LYS A 17 -3.83 14.69 0.41
C LYS A 17 -4.34 15.00 1.83
N TYR A 18 -4.99 14.04 2.49
CA TYR A 18 -5.51 14.20 3.86
C TYR A 18 -4.37 14.31 4.89
N LEU A 19 -3.31 13.53 4.70
CA LEU A 19 -2.11 13.56 5.55
C LEU A 19 -1.18 14.74 5.23
N SER A 20 -1.55 15.62 4.28
CA SER A 20 -0.74 16.75 3.81
C SER A 20 0.68 16.34 3.39
N LEU A 21 0.82 15.17 2.76
CA LEU A 21 2.12 14.65 2.38
C LEU A 21 2.74 15.53 1.28
N ASN A 22 3.92 16.09 1.55
CA ASN A 22 4.72 16.78 0.54
C ASN A 22 5.32 15.76 -0.48
N GLU A 23 5.92 16.24 -1.57
CA GLU A 23 6.49 15.35 -2.60
C GLU A 23 7.51 14.35 -2.03
N ASP A 24 8.33 14.78 -1.07
CA ASP A 24 9.28 13.89 -0.38
C ASP A 24 8.57 12.80 0.43
N GLN A 25 7.40 13.12 0.99
CA GLN A 25 6.60 12.20 1.78
C GLN A 25 5.80 11.21 0.91
N LYS A 26 5.46 11.57 -0.33
CA LYS A 26 4.85 10.64 -1.29
C LYS A 26 5.79 9.49 -1.67
N GLU A 27 7.10 9.69 -1.55
CA GLU A 27 8.09 8.65 -1.80
C GLU A 27 7.89 7.43 -0.87
N TRP A 28 7.37 7.63 0.35
CA TRP A 28 7.00 6.53 1.25
C TRP A 28 5.91 5.61 0.70
N LEU A 29 5.04 6.10 -0.19
CA LEU A 29 3.98 5.32 -0.82
C LEU A 29 4.43 4.71 -2.16
N ASN A 30 5.28 5.40 -2.89
CA ASN A 30 5.68 4.99 -4.24
C ASN A 30 6.87 4.02 -4.24
N ASN A 31 8.07 4.53 -3.96
CA ASN A 31 9.34 3.81 -4.13
C ASN A 31 10.00 3.40 -2.82
N GLY A 32 9.51 3.91 -1.70
CA GLY A 32 10.09 3.76 -0.36
C GLY A 32 11.31 4.65 -0.14
N VAL A 33 11.54 4.99 1.13
CA VAL A 33 12.61 5.89 1.56
C VAL A 33 13.79 5.10 2.11
N SER A 34 15.00 5.53 1.74
CA SER A 34 16.26 4.93 2.22
C SER A 34 16.36 4.97 3.74
N ALA A 35 16.61 3.82 4.35
CA ALA A 35 16.70 3.67 5.80
C ALA A 35 17.80 2.67 6.17
N ASN A 36 18.31 2.82 7.40
CA ASN A 36 19.06 1.78 8.07
C ASN A 36 18.13 1.12 9.09
N VAL A 37 18.05 -0.22 9.09
CA VAL A 37 17.25 -0.97 10.04
C VAL A 37 18.16 -1.85 10.87
N LEU A 38 18.01 -1.78 12.19
CA LEU A 38 18.64 -2.70 13.12
C LEU A 38 17.69 -3.87 13.35
N VAL A 39 18.11 -5.07 12.96
CA VAL A 39 17.34 -6.30 13.19
C VAL A 39 17.92 -6.99 14.42
N ALA A 40 17.06 -7.44 15.35
CA ALA A 40 17.51 -8.14 16.55
C ALA A 40 18.46 -9.29 16.20
N GLY A 41 19.60 -9.36 16.89
CA GLY A 41 20.65 -10.34 16.64
C GLY A 41 21.48 -10.11 15.35
N LYS A 42 21.31 -8.97 14.67
CA LYS A 42 22.05 -8.61 13.45
C LYS A 42 22.62 -7.19 13.53
N LEU A 43 23.54 -6.89 12.64
CA LEU A 43 24.07 -5.54 12.43
C LEU A 43 23.06 -4.65 11.69
N TRP A 44 23.29 -3.34 11.71
CA TRP A 44 22.56 -2.38 10.89
C TRP A 44 22.60 -2.77 9.41
N ARG A 45 21.45 -2.73 8.75
CA ARG A 45 21.31 -3.02 7.32
C ARG A 45 20.72 -1.83 6.59
N LYS A 46 21.33 -1.45 5.46
CA LYS A 46 20.78 -0.47 4.52
C LYS A 46 19.67 -1.10 3.69
N GLY A 47 18.59 -0.36 3.48
CA GLY A 47 17.46 -0.75 2.64
C GLY A 47 16.51 0.42 2.39
N LYS A 48 15.30 0.11 1.95
CA LYS A 48 14.21 1.08 1.82
C LYS A 48 13.00 0.63 2.64
N VAL A 49 12.26 1.58 3.19
CA VAL A 49 10.98 1.34 3.87
C VAL A 49 9.87 2.00 3.05
N ARG A 50 8.81 1.25 2.78
CA ARG A 50 7.63 1.71 2.01
C ARG A 50 6.36 1.35 2.78
N LEU A 51 5.38 2.24 2.76
CA LEU A 51 4.03 2.01 3.26
C LEU A 51 3.17 1.45 2.11
N CYS A 52 2.49 0.32 2.35
CA CYS A 52 1.59 -0.29 1.39
C CYS A 52 0.20 -0.45 2.02
N VAL A 53 -0.84 -0.31 1.20
CA VAL A 53 -2.22 -0.66 1.56
C VAL A 53 -2.64 -1.76 0.62
N ASP A 54 -2.85 -2.95 1.16
CA ASP A 54 -3.25 -4.12 0.39
C ASP A 54 -4.74 -4.38 0.62
N PHE A 55 -5.47 -4.66 -0.46
CA PHE A 55 -6.82 -5.18 -0.37
C PHE A 55 -6.74 -6.69 -0.13
N ILE A 56 -7.27 -7.15 1.00
CA ILE A 56 -7.29 -8.56 1.40
C ILE A 56 -8.76 -8.99 1.45
N PRO A 57 -9.27 -9.71 0.44
CA PRO A 57 -10.67 -10.13 0.43
C PRO A 57 -10.90 -11.27 1.44
N ASP A 58 -12.08 -11.30 2.05
CA ASP A 58 -12.47 -12.37 2.99
C ASP A 58 -12.61 -13.73 2.30
N GLU A 59 -12.97 -13.72 1.02
CA GLU A 59 -13.06 -14.90 0.16
C GLU A 59 -12.04 -14.76 -0.98
N ALA A 60 -11.28 -15.82 -1.24
CA ALA A 60 -10.36 -15.84 -2.38
C ALA A 60 -11.17 -15.94 -3.67
N GLU A 61 -10.95 -15.01 -4.61
CA GLU A 61 -11.48 -15.13 -5.96
C GLU A 61 -10.96 -16.43 -6.59
N SER A 62 -11.87 -17.31 -7.02
CA SER A 62 -11.50 -18.51 -7.73
C SER A 62 -11.25 -18.16 -9.20
N PRO A 63 -10.17 -18.64 -9.82
CA PRO A 63 -9.95 -18.50 -11.27
C PRO A 63 -11.10 -19.06 -12.12
N LEU A 64 -11.97 -19.90 -11.53
CA LEU A 64 -13.12 -20.49 -12.18
C LEU A 64 -14.41 -19.67 -12.01
N ASP A 65 -14.43 -18.62 -11.18
CA ASP A 65 -15.62 -17.79 -10.95
C ASP A 65 -16.09 -17.07 -12.22
N GLU A 66 -15.17 -16.77 -13.16
CA GLU A 66 -15.50 -16.20 -14.48
C GLU A 66 -16.34 -17.14 -15.36
N PHE A 67 -16.28 -18.46 -15.12
CA PHE A 67 -16.93 -19.51 -15.93
C PHE A 67 -18.25 -20.03 -15.34
N ARG A 68 -18.68 -19.54 -14.17
CA ARG A 68 -19.91 -19.97 -13.48
C ARG A 68 -21.18 -19.22 -13.93
N LYS A 69 -21.16 -18.55 -15.09
CA LYS A 69 -22.32 -17.84 -15.67
C LYS A 69 -23.32 -18.78 -16.34
#